data_AF-A0A554JC52-F1
#
_entry.id   AF-A0A554JC52-F1
#
_cell.length_a   1.000
_cell.length_b   1.000
_cell.length_c   1.000
_cell.angle_alpha   90.00
_cell.angle_beta   90.00
_cell.angle_gamma   90.00
#
_symmetry.space_group_name_H-M   'P 1'
#
loop_
_entity.id
_entity.type
_entity.pdbx_description
1 polymer ?
#
loop_
_entity_poly.entity_id
_entity_poly.type
_entity_poly.pdbx_seq_one_letter_code
_entity_poly.pdbx_strand_id
1 'polypeptide(L)'
;MSIDSHIFLEVIEYASFLLSALSYFLLAVLFSDALLVRFDLKTFFKSLGFILLFGATVLNLLQSNYSGVTLWIMAAALSLLFWGFTLDPFSKFKFISPLPLVFLPFLNGHILLFVLGLITTIAIFQLSYTTSHRDFIPLGVGFTLMTVGEYFYYLESLEHLRALSGAGPFLYLFATIVLLGWAWSYLATRFINLIKSRPPEATAKL
;
A
#
# COMPACT_ATOMS: atom_id res chain seq x y z
N MET A 1 -17.71 10.56 -26.32
CA MET A 1 -16.78 11.00 -25.27
C MET A 1 -15.94 12.12 -25.88
N SER A 2 -15.87 13.31 -25.28
CA SER A 2 -15.13 14.45 -25.86
C SER A 2 -13.62 14.29 -25.64
N ILE A 3 -12.80 14.89 -26.51
CA ILE A 3 -11.32 14.84 -26.40
C ILE A 3 -10.85 15.28 -25.00
N ASP A 4 -11.50 16.29 -24.42
CA ASP A 4 -11.20 16.81 -23.08
C ASP A 4 -11.39 15.76 -21.97
N SER A 5 -12.39 14.88 -22.11
CA SER A 5 -12.66 13.84 -21.11
C SER A 5 -11.63 12.70 -21.12
N HIS A 6 -11.00 12.43 -22.26
CA HIS A 6 -9.90 11.45 -22.34
C HIS A 6 -8.62 11.99 -21.70
N ILE A 7 -8.24 13.22 -22.05
CA ILE A 7 -7.07 13.89 -21.46
C ILE A 7 -7.20 14.00 -19.94
N PHE A 8 -8.39 14.34 -19.45
CA PHE A 8 -8.66 14.42 -18.02
C PHE A 8 -8.44 13.08 -17.30
N LEU A 9 -8.94 11.98 -17.86
CA LEU A 9 -8.77 10.64 -17.25
C LEU A 9 -7.31 10.19 -17.26
N GLU A 10 -6.58 10.42 -18.36
CA GLU A 10 -5.15 10.13 -18.42
C GLU A 10 -4.37 10.90 -17.35
N VAL A 11 -4.63 12.20 -17.19
CA VAL A 11 -3.98 13.02 -16.16
C VAL A 11 -4.25 12.47 -14.76
N ILE A 12 -5.49 12.05 -14.47
CA ILE A 12 -5.84 11.44 -13.18
C ILE A 12 -5.13 10.12 -12.98
N GLU A 13 -5.03 9.30 -14.02
CA GLU A 13 -4.32 8.02 -13.97
C GLU A 13 -2.84 8.22 -13.62
N TYR A 14 -2.12 9.08 -14.34
CA TYR A 14 -0.72 9.39 -14.02
C TYR A 14 -0.55 9.97 -12.63
N ALA A 15 -1.41 10.92 -12.24
CA ALA A 15 -1.37 11.51 -10.91
C ALA A 15 -1.60 10.45 -9.82
N SER A 16 -2.55 9.54 -10.03
CA SER A 16 -2.87 8.46 -9.08
C SER A 16 -1.69 7.52 -8.89
N PHE A 17 -1.00 7.11 -9.96
CA PHE A 17 0.18 6.25 -9.87
C PHE A 17 1.38 6.95 -9.24
N LEU A 18 1.62 8.22 -9.59
CA LEU A 18 2.70 9.02 -9.00
C LEU A 18 2.51 9.18 -7.50
N LEU A 19 1.31 9.57 -7.08
CA LEU A 19 0.97 9.71 -5.67
C LEU A 19 1.07 8.37 -4.95
N SER A 20 0.57 7.28 -5.55
CA SER A 20 0.64 5.93 -4.97
C SER A 20 2.09 5.52 -4.73
N ALA A 21 2.98 5.72 -5.71
CA ALA A 21 4.41 5.48 -5.57
C ALA A 21 5.00 6.27 -4.39
N LEU A 22 4.69 7.56 -4.29
CA LEU A 22 5.16 8.41 -3.20
C LEU A 22 4.64 7.92 -1.83
N SER A 23 3.39 7.45 -1.76
CA SER A 23 2.84 6.87 -0.53
C SER A 23 3.58 5.59 -0.12
N TYR A 24 3.85 4.68 -1.05
CA TYR A 24 4.61 3.46 -0.77
C TYR A 24 6.06 3.75 -0.39
N PHE A 25 6.68 4.74 -1.02
CA PHE A 25 8.02 5.19 -0.65
C PHE A 25 8.08 5.68 0.79
N LEU A 26 7.13 6.54 1.20
CA LEU A 26 7.08 7.04 2.58
C LEU A 26 6.84 5.91 3.59
N LEU A 27 5.94 4.97 3.28
CA LEU A 27 5.70 3.79 4.11
C LEU A 27 6.94 2.89 4.19
N ALA A 28 7.65 2.68 3.08
CA ALA A 28 8.91 1.96 3.03
C ALA A 28 9.94 2.61 3.96
N VAL A 29 10.11 3.93 3.89
CA VAL A 29 11.00 4.68 4.79
C VAL A 29 10.60 4.50 6.25
N LEU A 30 9.30 4.62 6.58
CA LEU A 30 8.79 4.47 7.95
C LEU A 30 9.12 3.08 8.54
N PHE A 31 8.87 2.01 7.80
CA PHE A 31 9.17 0.65 8.27
C PHE A 31 10.68 0.35 8.25
N SER A 32 11.42 0.93 7.32
CA SER A 32 12.88 0.75 7.24
C SER A 32 13.59 1.44 8.40
N ASP A 33 13.14 2.63 8.77
CA ASP A 33 13.66 3.32 9.95
C ASP A 33 13.36 2.54 11.25
N ALA A 34 12.15 1.97 11.38
CA ALA A 34 11.83 1.10 12.51
C ALA A 34 12.75 -0.14 12.60
N LEU A 35 13.19 -0.69 11.45
CA LEU A 35 14.16 -1.80 11.40
C LEU A 35 15.56 -1.40 11.86
N LEU A 36 16.00 -0.18 11.56
CA LEU A 36 17.30 0.32 12.00
C LEU A 36 17.37 0.46 13.52
N VAL A 37 16.24 0.76 14.17
CA VAL A 37 16.15 0.81 15.63
C VAL A 37 16.16 -0.59 16.24
N ARG A 38 15.39 -1.53 15.67
CA ARG A 38 15.35 -2.92 16.11
C ARG A 38 14.97 -3.83 14.96
N PHE A 39 15.85 -4.78 14.63
CA PHE A 39 15.53 -5.79 13.62
C PHE A 39 14.40 -6.71 14.10
N ASP A 40 13.33 -6.78 13.32
CA ASP A 40 12.18 -7.65 13.54
C ASP A 40 11.67 -8.14 12.18
N LEU A 41 11.50 -9.45 12.03
CA LEU A 41 11.16 -10.09 10.76
C LEU A 41 9.83 -9.57 10.18
N LYS A 42 8.85 -9.26 11.04
CA LYS A 42 7.55 -8.72 10.59
C LYS A 42 7.69 -7.33 9.99
N THR A 43 8.56 -6.51 10.56
CA THR A 43 8.86 -5.15 10.08
C THR A 43 9.72 -5.22 8.81
N PHE A 44 10.59 -6.22 8.71
CA PHE A 44 11.40 -6.51 7.52
C PHE A 44 10.52 -6.83 6.31
N PHE A 45 9.55 -7.73 6.47
CA PHE A 45 8.61 -8.03 5.39
C PHE A 45 7.74 -6.84 4.98
N LYS A 46 7.31 -6.01 5.94
CA LYS A 46 6.57 -4.78 5.61
C LYS A 46 7.42 -3.78 4.83
N SER A 47 8.64 -3.51 5.29
CA SER A 47 9.60 -2.63 4.60
C SER A 47 9.86 -3.13 3.17
N LEU A 48 10.24 -4.40 3.03
CA LEU A 48 10.52 -4.98 1.72
C LEU A 48 9.29 -4.97 0.80
N GLY A 49 8.11 -5.28 1.35
CA GLY A 49 6.85 -5.20 0.62
C GLY A 49 6.56 -3.79 0.09
N PHE A 50 6.71 -2.75 0.91
CA PHE A 50 6.53 -1.37 0.44
C PHE A 50 7.61 -0.91 -0.54
N ILE A 51 8.87 -1.35 -0.39
CA ILE A 51 9.95 -1.07 -1.36
C ILE A 51 9.60 -1.67 -2.73
N LEU A 52 9.12 -2.92 -2.75
CA LEU A 52 8.72 -3.57 -4.01
C LEU A 52 7.48 -2.94 -4.63
N LEU A 53 6.46 -2.55 -3.84
CA LEU A 53 5.31 -1.79 -4.34
C LEU A 53 5.73 -0.45 -4.95
N PHE A 54 6.63 0.29 -4.27
CA PHE A 54 7.19 1.52 -4.81
C PHE A 54 7.90 1.27 -6.14
N GLY A 55 8.84 0.32 -6.18
CA GLY A 55 9.59 -0.02 -7.38
C GLY A 55 8.69 -0.43 -8.54
N ALA A 56 7.70 -1.29 -8.29
CA ALA A 56 6.74 -1.71 -9.31
C ALA A 56 5.89 -0.55 -9.84
N THR A 57 5.42 0.33 -8.96
CA THR A 57 4.62 1.49 -9.37
C THR A 57 5.45 2.47 -10.21
N VAL A 58 6.72 2.68 -9.85
CA VAL A 58 7.65 3.47 -10.67
C VAL A 58 7.91 2.84 -12.03
N LEU A 59 8.08 1.51 -12.10
CA LEU A 59 8.25 0.81 -13.38
C LEU A 59 7.01 0.95 -14.29
N ASN A 60 5.80 0.92 -13.71
CA ASN A 60 4.56 1.20 -14.45
C ASN A 60 4.49 2.65 -14.94
N LEU A 61 4.87 3.64 -14.12
CA LEU A 61 4.92 5.05 -14.53
C LEU A 61 5.90 5.29 -15.68
N LEU A 62 7.04 4.59 -15.67
CA LEU A 62 8.05 4.67 -16.73
C LEU A 62 7.66 3.91 -18.00
N GLN A 63 6.45 3.33 -18.05
CA GLN A 63 5.96 2.52 -19.17
C GLN A 63 6.96 1.43 -19.59
N SER A 64 7.57 0.78 -18.59
CA SER A 64 8.48 -0.34 -18.81
C SER A 64 7.81 -1.41 -19.69
N ASN A 65 8.50 -1.87 -20.73
CA ASN A 65 8.05 -2.96 -21.61
C ASN A 65 7.87 -4.31 -20.89
N TYR A 66 8.17 -4.38 -19.58
CA TYR A 66 8.11 -5.59 -18.76
C TYR A 66 6.85 -5.64 -17.88
N SER A 67 5.66 -5.45 -18.46
CA SER A 67 4.38 -5.44 -17.73
C SER A 67 4.16 -6.70 -16.87
N GLY A 68 4.55 -7.88 -17.37
CA GLY A 68 4.49 -9.12 -16.63
C GLY A 68 5.42 -9.13 -15.40
N VAL A 69 6.63 -8.58 -15.52
CA VAL A 69 7.57 -8.48 -14.39
C VAL A 69 7.01 -7.53 -13.33
N THR A 70 6.47 -6.39 -13.74
CA THR A 70 5.86 -5.44 -12.80
C THR A 70 4.72 -6.08 -12.01
N LEU A 71 3.87 -6.86 -12.67
CA LEU A 71 2.80 -7.60 -12.01
C LEU A 71 3.32 -8.59 -10.96
N TRP A 72 4.34 -9.38 -11.31
CA TRP A 72 4.94 -10.33 -10.35
C TRP A 72 5.60 -9.64 -9.17
N ILE A 73 6.23 -8.47 -9.39
CA ILE A 73 6.78 -7.66 -8.29
C ILE A 73 5.65 -7.17 -7.37
N MET A 74 4.54 -6.67 -7.91
CA MET A 74 3.38 -6.26 -7.10
C MET A 74 2.78 -7.43 -6.31
N ALA A 75 2.64 -8.60 -6.94
CA ALA A 75 2.13 -9.79 -6.28
C ALA A 75 3.06 -10.26 -5.14
N ALA A 76 4.37 -10.28 -5.38
CA ALA A 76 5.37 -10.59 -4.35
C ALA A 76 5.31 -9.57 -3.20
N ALA A 77 5.16 -8.28 -3.53
CA ALA A 77 5.08 -7.20 -2.57
C ALA A 77 3.84 -7.34 -1.65
N LEU A 78 2.66 -7.57 -2.22
CA LEU A 78 1.42 -7.81 -1.45
C LEU A 78 1.52 -9.08 -0.59
N SER A 79 2.16 -10.14 -1.10
CA SER A 79 2.40 -11.37 -0.34
C SER A 79 3.31 -11.13 0.88
N LEU A 80 4.39 -10.36 0.70
CA LEU A 80 5.28 -9.97 1.79
C LEU A 80 4.56 -9.10 2.83
N LEU A 81 3.74 -8.14 2.39
CA LEU A 81 2.93 -7.33 3.31
C LEU A 81 1.97 -8.21 4.11
N PHE A 82 1.24 -9.11 3.47
CA PHE A 82 0.37 -10.06 4.14
C PHE A 82 1.12 -10.88 5.21
N TRP A 83 2.29 -11.44 4.88
CA TRP A 83 3.12 -12.13 5.88
C TRP A 83 3.60 -11.21 6.99
N GLY A 84 4.02 -9.99 6.67
CA GLY A 84 4.41 -9.00 7.66
C GLY A 84 3.30 -8.67 8.65
N PHE A 85 2.03 -8.59 8.23
CA PHE A 85 0.89 -8.35 9.12
C PHE A 85 0.43 -9.60 9.87
N THR A 86 0.48 -10.78 9.25
CA THR A 86 0.03 -12.04 9.87
C THR A 86 1.04 -12.66 10.83
N LEU A 87 2.35 -12.39 10.66
CA LEU A 87 3.39 -12.82 11.59
C LEU A 87 3.43 -11.98 12.88
N ASP A 88 2.61 -10.92 12.97
CA ASP A 88 2.49 -10.18 14.20
C ASP A 88 1.99 -11.11 15.35
N PRO A 89 2.59 -11.04 16.55
CA PRO A 89 2.18 -11.87 17.68
C PRO A 89 0.68 -11.84 17.96
N PHE A 90 0.04 -10.68 17.76
CA PHE A 90 -1.38 -10.45 18.01
C PHE A 90 -2.30 -10.88 16.84
N SER A 91 -1.73 -11.24 15.70
CA SER A 91 -2.53 -11.73 14.58
C SER A 91 -3.11 -13.11 14.89
N LYS A 92 -4.44 -13.25 14.71
CA LYS A 92 -5.15 -14.53 14.79
C LYS A 92 -5.11 -15.31 13.48
N PHE A 93 -4.60 -14.72 12.40
CA PHE A 93 -4.59 -15.30 11.06
C PHE A 93 -3.31 -16.04 10.68
N LYS A 94 -2.51 -16.46 11.67
CA LYS A 94 -1.28 -17.23 11.42
C LYS A 94 -1.54 -18.52 10.63
N PHE A 95 -2.68 -19.18 10.85
CA PHE A 95 -3.11 -20.37 10.09
C PHE A 95 -3.39 -20.09 8.61
N ILE A 96 -3.70 -18.84 8.27
CA ILE A 96 -4.06 -18.39 6.93
C ILE A 96 -2.81 -17.85 6.19
N SER A 97 -1.66 -17.79 6.87
CA SER A 97 -0.38 -17.35 6.29
C SER A 97 0.03 -18.03 4.97
N PRO A 98 -0.35 -19.29 4.65
CA PRO A 98 -0.03 -19.90 3.36
C PRO A 98 -0.90 -19.41 2.19
N LEU A 99 -2.02 -18.71 2.43
CA LEU A 99 -2.98 -18.35 1.36
C LEU A 99 -2.37 -17.65 0.14
N PRO A 100 -1.46 -16.65 0.27
CA PRO A 100 -0.84 -16.03 -0.91
C PRO A 100 -0.15 -17.05 -1.81
N LEU A 101 0.52 -18.05 -1.24
CA LEU A 101 1.21 -19.11 -2.00
C LEU A 101 0.22 -20.00 -2.75
N VAL A 102 -0.96 -20.22 -2.17
CA VAL A 102 -2.02 -20.99 -2.82
C VAL A 102 -2.58 -20.23 -4.01
N PHE A 103 -2.75 -18.91 -3.94
CA PHE A 103 -3.36 -18.13 -5.03
C PHE A 103 -2.42 -17.76 -6.18
N LEU A 104 -1.12 -17.61 -5.91
CA LEU A 104 -0.10 -17.25 -6.92
C LEU A 104 -0.15 -18.09 -8.22
N PRO A 105 -0.33 -19.43 -8.18
CA PRO A 105 -0.38 -20.22 -9.42
C PRO A 105 -1.74 -20.20 -10.15
N PHE A 106 -2.84 -19.78 -9.50
CA PHE A 106 -4.20 -19.90 -10.07
C PHE A 106 -4.79 -18.58 -10.55
N LEU A 107 -4.26 -17.43 -10.13
CA LEU A 107 -4.77 -16.12 -10.50
C LEU A 107 -3.75 -15.35 -11.32
N ASN A 108 -4.21 -14.53 -12.25
CA ASN A 108 -3.37 -13.70 -13.10
C ASN A 108 -3.95 -12.28 -13.22
N GLY A 109 -3.14 -11.32 -13.66
CA GLY A 109 -3.59 -9.96 -13.90
C GLY A 109 -4.07 -9.24 -12.63
N HIS A 110 -4.99 -8.32 -12.84
CA HIS A 110 -5.66 -7.55 -11.78
C HIS A 110 -6.46 -8.42 -10.80
N ILE A 111 -6.90 -9.63 -11.19
CA ILE A 111 -7.59 -10.55 -10.25
C ILE A 111 -6.62 -11.03 -9.17
N LEU A 112 -5.39 -11.37 -9.53
CA LEU A 112 -4.37 -11.78 -8.56
C LEU A 112 -4.10 -10.64 -7.57
N LEU A 113 -3.90 -9.42 -8.08
CA LEU A 113 -3.66 -8.23 -7.25
C LEU A 113 -4.86 -7.89 -6.37
N PHE A 114 -6.09 -8.04 -6.88
CA PHE A 114 -7.31 -7.91 -6.10
C PHE A 114 -7.36 -8.90 -4.94
N VAL A 115 -7.16 -10.19 -5.19
CA VAL A 115 -7.24 -11.21 -4.12
C VAL A 115 -6.12 -11.00 -3.09
N LEU A 116 -4.89 -10.72 -3.52
CA LEU A 116 -3.78 -10.43 -2.63
C LEU A 116 -3.98 -9.14 -1.83
N GLY A 117 -4.55 -8.10 -2.45
CA GLY A 117 -4.95 -6.86 -1.80
C GLY A 117 -6.03 -7.10 -0.74
N LEU A 118 -7.03 -7.93 -1.05
CA LEU A 118 -8.13 -8.27 -0.15
C LEU A 118 -7.64 -9.01 1.10
N ILE A 119 -6.81 -10.04 0.94
CA ILE A 119 -6.29 -10.78 2.10
C ILE A 119 -5.36 -9.90 2.96
N THR A 120 -4.59 -9.00 2.34
CA THR A 120 -3.75 -8.02 3.04
C THR A 120 -4.60 -7.05 3.84
N THR A 121 -5.66 -6.51 3.23
CA THR A 121 -6.66 -5.65 3.87
C THR A 121 -7.27 -6.31 5.11
N ILE A 122 -7.72 -7.57 4.97
CA ILE A 122 -8.31 -8.35 6.05
C ILE A 122 -7.30 -8.53 7.21
N ALA A 123 -6.04 -8.83 6.89
CA ALA A 123 -4.99 -8.97 7.90
C ALA A 123 -4.74 -7.65 8.67
N ILE A 124 -4.72 -6.51 7.97
CA ILE A 124 -4.53 -5.19 8.60
C ILE A 124 -5.70 -4.85 9.54
N PHE A 125 -6.95 -5.01 9.09
CA PHE A 125 -8.11 -4.72 9.92
C PHE A 125 -8.23 -5.64 11.13
N GLN A 126 -7.94 -6.93 10.95
CA GLN A 126 -7.93 -7.86 12.06
C GLN A 126 -6.88 -7.47 13.10
N LEU A 127 -5.67 -7.09 12.65
CA LEU A 127 -4.62 -6.64 13.55
C LEU A 127 -5.04 -5.38 14.31
N SER A 128 -5.65 -4.41 13.62
CA SER A 128 -6.18 -3.19 14.23
C SER A 128 -7.22 -3.50 15.31
N TYR A 129 -8.13 -4.44 15.03
CA TYR A 129 -9.15 -4.88 15.98
C TYR A 129 -8.52 -5.58 17.19
N THR A 130 -7.57 -6.50 17.00
CA THR A 130 -7.01 -7.27 18.12
C THR A 130 -6.03 -6.52 18.99
N THR A 131 -5.28 -5.59 18.41
CA THR A 131 -4.29 -4.80 19.17
C THR A 131 -4.88 -3.53 19.77
N SER A 132 -6.15 -3.22 19.48
CA SER A 132 -6.78 -1.91 19.74
C SER A 132 -6.01 -0.71 19.16
N HIS A 133 -4.98 -0.93 18.32
CA HIS A 133 -4.29 0.12 17.58
C HIS A 133 -5.18 0.55 16.40
N ARG A 134 -6.10 1.47 16.70
CA ARG A 134 -6.95 2.16 15.71
C ARG A 134 -6.13 2.91 14.66
N ASP A 135 -4.86 3.16 14.95
CA ASP A 135 -3.92 3.75 14.01
C ASP A 135 -3.72 2.91 12.75
N PHE A 136 -4.01 1.60 12.74
CA PHE A 136 -3.93 0.80 11.51
C PHE A 136 -5.17 0.91 10.61
N ILE A 137 -6.27 1.54 11.08
CA ILE A 137 -7.52 1.67 10.30
C ILE A 137 -7.29 2.42 8.98
N PRO A 138 -6.61 3.58 8.94
CA PRO A 138 -6.32 4.27 7.68
C PRO A 138 -5.52 3.41 6.70
N LEU A 139 -4.55 2.62 7.20
CA LEU A 139 -3.81 1.67 6.37
C LEU A 139 -4.76 0.62 5.75
N GLY A 140 -5.65 0.05 6.56
CA GLY A 140 -6.67 -0.90 6.08
C GLY A 140 -7.60 -0.28 5.05
N VAL A 141 -8.09 0.94 5.30
CA VAL A 141 -8.97 1.68 4.37
C VAL A 141 -8.25 1.97 3.05
N GLY A 142 -6.99 2.40 3.08
CA GLY A 142 -6.19 2.62 1.88
C GLY A 142 -6.04 1.35 1.04
N PHE A 143 -5.72 0.23 1.68
CA PHE A 143 -5.63 -1.07 0.99
C PHE A 143 -6.99 -1.57 0.46
N THR A 144 -8.10 -1.30 1.16
CA THR A 144 -9.45 -1.58 0.64
C THR A 144 -9.68 -0.83 -0.67
N LEU A 145 -9.39 0.47 -0.70
CA LEU A 145 -9.60 1.31 -1.88
C LEU A 145 -8.74 0.84 -3.06
N MET A 146 -7.46 0.54 -2.82
CA MET A 146 -6.58 -0.07 -3.85
C MET A 146 -7.14 -1.41 -4.36
N THR A 147 -7.60 -2.26 -3.45
CA THR A 147 -8.17 -3.57 -3.79
C THR A 147 -9.39 -3.40 -4.70
N VAL A 148 -10.32 -2.52 -4.36
CA VAL A 148 -11.48 -2.23 -5.22
C VAL A 148 -11.03 -1.61 -6.55
N GLY A 149 -9.99 -0.79 -6.54
CA GLY A 149 -9.37 -0.23 -7.75
C GLY A 149 -8.85 -1.32 -8.70
N GLU A 150 -8.13 -2.31 -8.18
CA GLU A 150 -7.68 -3.48 -8.95
C GLU A 150 -8.86 -4.27 -9.53
N TYR A 151 -9.92 -4.46 -8.75
CA TYR A 151 -11.14 -5.09 -9.26
C TYR A 151 -11.74 -4.29 -10.42
N PHE A 152 -11.76 -2.96 -10.34
CA PHE A 152 -12.28 -2.11 -11.41
C PHE A 152 -11.41 -2.15 -12.67
N TYR A 153 -10.08 -2.21 -12.53
CA TYR A 153 -9.19 -2.42 -13.68
C TYR A 153 -9.42 -3.80 -14.32
N TYR A 154 -9.68 -4.85 -13.53
CA TYR A 154 -10.08 -6.13 -14.09
C TYR A 154 -11.35 -6.03 -14.95
N LEU A 155 -12.33 -5.21 -14.56
CA LEU A 155 -13.56 -5.03 -15.35
C LEU A 155 -13.32 -4.42 -16.74
N GLU A 156 -12.16 -3.79 -17.00
CA GLU A 156 -11.81 -3.34 -18.35
C GLU A 156 -11.74 -4.50 -19.35
N SER A 157 -11.31 -5.68 -18.89
CA SER A 157 -11.23 -6.89 -19.71
C SER A 157 -12.60 -7.49 -20.05
N LEU A 158 -13.69 -7.00 -19.44
CA LEU A 158 -15.05 -7.45 -19.65
C LEU A 158 -15.80 -6.39 -20.48
N GLU A 159 -16.05 -6.66 -21.76
CA GLU A 159 -16.58 -5.67 -22.73
C GLU A 159 -17.82 -4.90 -22.24
N HIS A 160 -18.73 -5.56 -21.51
CA HIS A 160 -19.96 -4.95 -21.00
C HIS A 160 -19.76 -4.02 -19.78
N LEU A 161 -18.58 -4.04 -19.14
CA LEU A 161 -18.29 -3.31 -17.91
C LEU A 161 -17.13 -2.32 -18.05
N ARG A 162 -16.59 -2.15 -19.26
CA ARG A 162 -15.42 -1.30 -19.55
C ARG A 162 -15.56 0.13 -19.01
N ALA A 163 -16.76 0.71 -19.03
CA ALA A 163 -16.98 2.07 -18.51
C ALA A 163 -16.68 2.21 -17.00
N LEU A 164 -16.75 1.12 -16.23
CA LEU A 164 -16.49 1.13 -14.78
C LEU A 164 -15.00 1.16 -14.45
N SER A 165 -14.11 0.75 -15.37
CA SER A 165 -12.66 0.75 -15.12
C SER A 165 -12.11 2.16 -14.92
N GLY A 166 -12.75 3.17 -15.52
CA GLY A 166 -12.39 4.59 -15.35
C GLY A 166 -12.50 5.10 -13.90
N ALA A 167 -13.18 4.38 -13.00
CA ALA A 167 -13.22 4.70 -11.58
C ALA A 167 -12.00 4.16 -10.80
N GLY A 168 -11.22 3.22 -11.37
CA GLY A 168 -10.02 2.65 -10.76
C GLY A 168 -8.97 3.71 -10.33
N PRO A 169 -8.56 4.63 -11.22
CA PRO A 169 -7.63 5.71 -10.88
C PRO A 169 -8.07 6.58 -9.70
N PHE A 170 -9.38 6.88 -9.60
CA PHE A 170 -9.93 7.67 -8.49
C PHE A 170 -9.83 6.93 -7.16
N LEU A 171 -10.07 5.62 -7.16
CA LEU A 171 -9.90 4.79 -5.95
C LEU A 171 -8.45 4.78 -5.48
N TYR A 172 -7.49 4.69 -6.41
CA TYR A 172 -6.06 4.81 -6.10
C TYR A 172 -5.67 6.19 -5.55
N LEU A 173 -6.27 7.25 -6.11
CA LEU A 173 -6.07 8.62 -5.63
C LEU A 173 -6.60 8.78 -4.19
N PHE A 174 -7.81 8.31 -3.91
CA PHE A 174 -8.38 8.33 -2.56
C PHE A 174 -7.59 7.45 -1.59
N ALA A 175 -7.18 6.25 -2.02
CA ALA A 175 -6.31 5.38 -1.22
C ALA A 175 -5.05 6.12 -0.80
N THR A 176 -4.42 6.81 -1.75
CA THR A 176 -3.20 7.56 -1.49
C THR A 176 -3.42 8.70 -0.51
N ILE A 177 -4.50 9.48 -0.65
CA ILE A 177 -4.81 10.56 0.30
C ILE A 177 -4.91 10.00 1.73
N VAL A 178 -5.58 8.86 1.90
CA VAL A 178 -5.72 8.20 3.21
C VAL A 178 -4.35 7.74 3.72
N LEU A 179 -3.53 7.09 2.89
CA LEU A 179 -2.21 6.59 3.27
C LEU A 179 -1.22 7.71 3.61
N LEU A 180 -1.22 8.81 2.85
CA LEU A 180 -0.38 9.98 3.12
C LEU A 180 -0.84 10.72 4.36
N GLY A 181 -2.14 10.91 4.54
CA GLY A 181 -2.70 11.51 5.75
C GLY A 181 -2.31 10.72 7.00
N TRP A 182 -2.33 9.40 6.90
CA TRP A 182 -1.87 8.52 7.97
C TRP A 182 -0.36 8.63 8.23
N ALA A 183 0.46 8.50 7.18
CA ALA A 183 1.91 8.61 7.27
C ALA A 183 2.32 9.97 7.87
N TRP A 184 1.64 11.05 7.48
CA TRP A 184 1.82 12.38 8.05
C TRP A 184 1.47 12.43 9.54
N SER A 185 0.31 11.89 9.94
CA SER A 185 -0.09 11.85 11.35
C SER A 185 0.96 11.12 12.19
N TYR A 186 1.49 9.99 11.69
CA TYR A 186 2.54 9.24 12.36
C TYR A 186 3.86 10.04 12.48
N LEU A 187 4.32 10.65 11.39
CA LEU A 187 5.52 11.49 11.38
C LEU A 187 5.38 12.69 12.32
N ALA A 188 4.24 13.37 12.31
CA ALA A 188 3.97 14.52 13.16
C ALA A 188 4.09 14.15 14.65
N THR A 189 3.49 13.05 15.08
CA THR A 189 3.62 12.55 16.46
C THR A 189 5.07 12.27 16.84
N ARG A 190 5.84 11.69 15.92
CA ARG A 190 7.26 11.40 16.15
C ARG A 190 8.11 12.66 16.26
N PHE A 191 7.92 13.64 15.39
CA PHE A 191 8.62 14.93 15.46
C PHE A 191 8.30 15.66 16.77
N ILE A 192 7.03 15.68 17.19
CA ILE A 192 6.63 16.27 18.47
C ILE A 192 7.37 15.60 19.64
N ASN A 193 7.46 14.27 19.65
CA ASN A 193 8.15 13.53 20.69
C ASN A 193 9.66 13.82 20.71
N LEU A 194 10.30 13.91 19.54
CA LEU A 194 11.72 14.27 19.41
C LEU A 194 12.02 15.68 19.92
N ILE A 195 11.12 16.65 19.68
CA ILE A 195 11.25 18.02 20.17
C ILE A 195 11.12 18.04 21.71
N LYS A 196 10.14 17.32 22.25
CA LYS A 196 9.91 17.24 23.70
C LYS A 196 11.02 16.51 24.47
N SER A 197 11.72 15.56 23.83
CA SER A 197 12.81 14.81 24.46
C SER A 197 14.17 15.52 24.41
N ARG A 198 14.27 16.74 23.83
CA ARG A 198 15.50 17.54 23.91
C ARG A 198 15.61 18.17 25.31
N PRO A 199 16.74 17.99 26.02
CA PRO A 199 16.93 18.63 27.32
C PRO A 199 16.94 20.17 27.17
N PRO A 200 16.51 20.92 28.21
CA PRO A 200 16.38 22.39 28.18
C PRO A 200 17.72 23.17 28.07
N GLU A 201 18.82 22.53 27.72
CA GLU A 201 20.16 23.15 27.69
C GLU A 201 20.50 23.87 26.38
N ALA A 202 19.66 23.75 25.34
CA ALA A 202 19.88 24.45 24.06
C ALA A 202 19.22 25.85 23.98
N THR A 203 18.49 26.27 25.01
CA THR A 203 17.75 27.56 25.05
C THR A 203 18.31 28.57 26.04
N ALA A 204 19.52 28.35 26.57
CA ALA A 204 20.14 29.26 27.54
C ALA A 204 21.57 29.65 27.14
N LYS A 205 21.80 30.02 25.87
CA LYS A 205 22.91 30.88 25.45
C LYS A 205 22.52 31.65 24.18
N LEU A 206 21.87 32.80 24.35
CA LEU A 206 21.98 33.99 23.53
C LEU A 206 21.41 35.17 24.33
#